data_AF-A0A5C0ZQL4-F1
#
_entry.id   AF-A0A5C0ZQL4-F1
#
_cell.length_a   1.000
_cell.length_b   1.000
_cell.length_c   1.000
_cell.angle_alpha   90.00
_cell.angle_beta   90.00
_cell.angle_gamma   90.00
#
_symmetry.space_group_name_H-M   'P 1'
#
loop_
_entity.id
_entity.type
_entity.pdbx_description
1 polymer ?
#
loop_
_entity_poly.entity_id
_entity_poly.type
_entity_poly.pdbx_seq_one_letter_code
_entity_poly.pdbx_strand_id
1 'polypeptide(L)'
;MFLGFYGKPYVDRITDLLSVFPELSIQLTDEEWQSLTSQIAISKKGRGDRRTPPYVFTEHGVLMLSSVLNSEQAIQVNIQIVRIYTKIRELLVAHKDVFLRVEQVEKQMIKQDQKIEVLFSYLNKFIEKEEKPRKKVGYEIGKNKT
;
A
#
# COMPACT_ATOMS: atom_id res chain seq x y z
N MET A 1 -16.35 34.81 29.66
CA MET A 1 -16.65 34.14 28.38
C MET A 1 -15.60 33.04 28.20
N PHE A 2 -16.06 31.80 28.21
CA PHE A 2 -15.29 30.58 28.47
C PHE A 2 -14.24 30.28 27.40
N LEU A 3 -13.01 29.96 27.84
CA LEU A 3 -12.10 28.92 27.32
C LEU A 3 -10.66 29.24 27.78
N GLY A 4 -10.15 28.55 28.79
CA GLY A 4 -8.76 28.76 29.22
C GLY A 4 -8.25 27.93 30.41
N PHE A 5 -8.98 26.93 30.90
CA PHE A 5 -8.53 26.13 32.06
C PHE A 5 -8.85 24.64 31.90
N TYR A 6 -8.27 24.00 30.88
CA TYR A 6 -8.01 22.57 30.95
C TYR A 6 -6.50 22.34 30.90
N GLY A 7 -5.90 22.01 32.05
CA GLY A 7 -4.83 21.01 32.13
C GLY A 7 -3.38 21.36 31.77
N LYS A 8 -2.77 22.45 32.28
CA LYS A 8 -1.30 22.62 32.29
C LYS A 8 -0.52 21.33 32.69
N PRO A 9 -0.85 20.62 33.79
CA PRO A 9 -0.06 19.46 34.22
C PRO A 9 -0.17 18.23 33.31
N TYR A 10 -1.10 18.18 32.35
CA TYR A 10 -1.18 17.09 31.38
C TYR A 10 -0.30 17.37 30.17
N VAL A 11 -0.31 18.62 29.68
CA VAL A 11 0.56 19.03 28.59
C VAL A 11 2.02 18.90 29.01
N ASP A 12 2.36 19.35 30.22
CA ASP A 12 3.72 19.26 30.76
C ASP A 12 4.19 17.80 30.85
N ARG A 13 3.33 16.88 31.30
CA ARG A 13 3.64 15.44 31.34
C ARG A 13 3.83 14.81 29.96
N ILE A 14 3.10 15.28 28.96
CA ILE A 14 3.24 14.81 27.58
C ILE A 14 4.57 15.32 27.01
N THR A 15 4.92 16.58 27.26
CA THR A 15 6.20 17.14 26.82
C THR A 15 7.39 16.48 27.51
N ASP A 16 7.28 16.19 28.81
CA ASP A 16 8.30 15.44 29.56
C ASP A 16 8.46 14.04 28.97
N LEU A 17 7.35 13.35 28.70
CA LEU A 17 7.36 12.03 28.07
C LEU A 17 8.08 12.04 26.71
N LEU A 18 7.77 13.02 25.86
CA LEU A 18 8.39 13.18 24.55
C LEU A 18 9.89 13.52 24.65
N SER A 19 10.30 14.23 25.70
CA SER A 19 11.72 14.54 25.95
C SER A 19 12.54 13.31 26.34
N VAL A 20 11.91 12.36 27.05
CA VAL A 20 12.56 11.11 27.49
C VAL A 20 12.52 10.07 26.38
N PHE A 21 11.45 10.04 25.58
CA PHE A 21 11.20 9.05 24.54
C PHE A 21 10.78 9.71 23.20
N PRO A 22 11.73 10.33 22.48
CA PRO A 22 11.44 11.03 21.23
C PRO A 22 10.94 10.09 20.11
N GLU A 23 11.31 8.80 20.15
CA GLU A 23 10.90 7.77 19.19
C GLU A 23 9.41 7.43 19.24
N LEU A 24 8.70 7.85 20.29
CA LEU A 24 7.26 7.62 20.45
C LEU A 24 6.39 8.58 19.64
N SER A 25 7.00 9.53 18.94
CA SER A 25 6.28 10.52 18.15
C SER A 25 6.91 10.72 16.77
N ILE A 26 6.07 11.08 15.81
CA ILE A 26 6.45 11.41 14.45
C ILE A 26 5.80 12.75 14.13
N GLN A 27 6.56 13.65 13.51
CA GLN A 27 5.99 14.90 13.00
C GLN A 27 5.33 14.63 11.65
N LEU A 28 4.09 15.11 11.48
CA LEU A 28 3.40 15.01 10.19
C LEU A 28 4.13 15.79 9.11
N THR A 29 4.07 15.30 7.88
CA THR A 29 4.50 16.06 6.71
C THR A 29 3.55 17.22 6.43
N ASP A 30 4.03 18.24 5.70
CA ASP A 30 3.19 19.38 5.33
C ASP A 30 1.97 18.97 4.49
N GLU A 31 2.12 17.93 3.66
CA GLU A 31 1.02 17.39 2.84
C GLU A 31 -0.06 16.71 3.69
N GLU A 32 0.33 15.83 4.61
CA GLU A 32 -0.58 15.16 5.54
C GLU A 32 -1.27 16.18 6.46
N TRP A 33 -0.52 17.17 6.94
CA TRP A 33 -1.05 18.24 7.77
C TRP A 33 -2.08 19.06 7.00
N GLN A 34 -1.81 19.44 5.75
CA GLN A 34 -2.76 20.16 4.91
C GLN A 34 -4.08 19.39 4.74
N SER A 35 -4.01 18.06 4.57
CA SER A 35 -5.19 17.20 4.47
C SER A 35 -6.04 17.18 5.75
N LEU A 36 -5.39 17.30 6.92
CA LEU A 36 -6.06 17.30 8.23
C LEU A 36 -6.49 18.70 8.70
N THR A 37 -5.99 19.76 8.06
CA THR A 37 -6.36 21.13 8.40
C THR A 37 -7.68 21.57 7.78
N SER A 38 -8.67 21.87 8.62
CA SER A 38 -9.89 22.56 8.19
C SER A 38 -9.63 24.03 7.95
N GLN A 39 -9.98 24.55 6.76
CA GLN A 39 -9.88 25.98 6.43
C GLN A 39 -10.61 26.89 7.43
N ILE A 40 -11.65 26.39 8.09
CA ILE A 40 -12.49 27.17 9.03
C ILE A 40 -11.87 27.20 10.44
N ALA A 41 -11.10 26.18 10.82
CA ALA A 41 -10.58 26.01 12.18
C ALA A 41 -9.17 26.61 12.38
N ILE A 42 -8.53 27.14 11.33
CA ILE A 42 -7.16 27.67 11.40
C ILE A 42 -7.17 29.11 11.95
N SER A 43 -6.33 29.35 12.94
CA SER A 43 -6.20 30.67 13.56
C SER A 43 -5.62 31.71 12.58
N LYS A 44 -5.93 33.01 12.76
CA LYS A 44 -5.42 34.09 11.89
C LYS A 44 -3.89 34.22 11.95
N LYS A 45 -3.26 34.73 10.88
CA LYS A 45 -1.80 34.95 10.82
C LYS A 45 -1.40 35.92 11.95
N GLY A 46 -0.46 35.53 12.81
CA GLY A 46 -0.04 36.30 13.99
C GLY A 46 -0.86 36.08 15.27
N ARG A 47 -1.88 35.20 15.27
CA ARG A 47 -2.58 34.76 16.48
C ARG A 47 -2.61 33.24 16.55
N GLY A 48 -1.99 32.66 17.57
CA GLY A 48 -1.93 31.21 17.80
C GLY A 48 -0.76 30.53 17.06
N ASP A 49 0.03 29.81 17.85
CA ASP A 49 1.27 29.09 17.48
C ASP A 49 1.03 27.79 16.66
N ARG A 50 -0.24 27.49 16.36
CA ARG A 50 -0.71 26.19 15.87
C ARG A 50 -0.54 26.01 14.36
N ARG A 51 0.55 26.55 13.80
CA ARG A 51 0.89 26.47 12.36
C ARG A 51 1.99 25.47 12.06
N THR A 52 2.68 24.97 13.09
CA THR A 52 3.63 23.89 12.92
C THR A 52 2.90 22.57 12.75
N PRO A 53 3.36 21.68 11.86
CA PRO A 53 2.84 20.33 11.76
C PRO A 53 2.88 19.67 13.15
N PRO A 54 1.76 19.10 13.63
CA PRO A 54 1.70 18.52 14.95
C PRO A 54 2.53 17.23 15.01
N TYR A 55 3.02 16.92 16.20
CA TYR A 55 3.55 15.60 16.53
C TYR A 55 2.39 14.65 16.79
N VAL A 56 2.43 13.48 16.16
CA VAL A 56 1.49 12.38 16.36
C VAL A 56 2.22 11.19 16.98
N PHE A 57 1.51 10.42 17.81
CA PHE A 57 2.11 9.32 18.54
C PHE A 57 2.13 8.03 17.73
N THR A 58 3.19 7.25 17.88
CA THR A 58 3.28 5.88 17.38
C THR A 58 2.44 4.94 18.23
N GLU A 59 2.27 3.68 17.82
CA GLU A 59 1.51 2.67 18.58
C GLU A 59 1.96 2.59 20.05
N HIS A 60 3.27 2.49 20.27
CA HIS A 60 3.87 2.45 21.60
C HIS A 60 3.69 3.79 22.33
N GLY A 61 3.70 4.92 21.60
CA GLY A 61 3.45 6.25 22.15
C GLY A 61 2.02 6.44 22.66
N VAL A 62 1.02 5.94 21.92
CA VAL A 62 -0.39 5.96 22.36
C VAL A 62 -0.57 5.10 23.61
N LEU A 63 0.09 3.95 23.66
CA LEU A 63 0.06 3.07 24.81
C LEU A 63 0.71 3.72 26.03
N MET A 64 1.81 4.46 25.86
CA MET A 64 2.48 5.19 26.94
C MET A 64 1.72 6.44 27.40
N LEU A 65 0.95 7.08 26.51
CA LEU A 65 0.01 8.12 26.91
C LEU A 65 -1.11 7.60 27.81
N SER A 66 -1.46 6.32 27.73
CA SER A 66 -2.46 5.72 28.65
C SER A 66 -2.04 5.85 30.10
N SER A 67 -0.73 5.77 30.40
CA SER A 67 -0.21 5.92 31.76
C SER A 67 -0.13 7.37 32.22
N VAL A 68 -0.18 8.34 31.29
CA VAL A 68 -0.25 9.78 31.60
C VAL A 68 -1.71 10.22 31.84
N LEU A 69 -2.65 9.58 31.14
CA LEU A 69 -4.08 9.88 31.20
C LEU A 69 -4.78 9.04 32.30
N ASN A 70 -4.71 9.50 33.55
CA ASN A 70 -5.26 8.80 34.71
C ASN A 70 -6.80 8.87 34.88
N SER A 71 -7.56 9.08 33.80
CA SER A 71 -9.02 9.11 33.84
C SER A 71 -9.60 7.77 33.36
N GLU A 72 -10.59 7.24 34.07
CA GLU A 72 -11.27 5.99 33.72
C GLU A 72 -11.82 6.02 32.28
N GLN A 73 -12.37 7.16 31.87
CA GLN A 73 -12.85 7.36 30.50
C GLN A 73 -11.71 7.34 29.48
N ALA A 74 -10.57 7.96 29.80
CA ALA A 74 -9.42 8.02 28.90
C ALA A 74 -8.78 6.63 28.72
N ILE A 75 -8.74 5.83 29.78
CA ILE A 75 -8.26 4.44 29.74
C ILE A 75 -9.14 3.60 28.80
N GLN A 76 -10.46 3.69 28.93
CA GLN A 76 -11.40 2.95 28.07
C GLN A 76 -11.26 3.31 26.60
N VAL A 77 -11.14 4.60 26.29
CA VAL A 77 -10.94 5.08 24.91
C VAL A 77 -9.62 4.60 24.34
N ASN A 78 -8.53 4.64 25.13
CA ASN A 78 -7.22 4.18 24.68
C ASN A 78 -7.24 2.69 24.30
N ILE A 79 -7.84 1.85 25.16
CA ILE A 79 -7.99 0.41 24.88
C ILE A 79 -8.72 0.18 23.55
N GLN A 80 -9.76 0.96 23.26
CA GLN A 80 -10.49 0.84 21.99
C GLN A 80 -9.66 1.27 20.79
N ILE A 81 -8.92 2.39 20.90
CA ILE A 81 -8.04 2.87 19.83
C ILE A 81 -6.96 1.83 19.50
N VAL A 82 -6.28 1.28 20.51
CA VAL A 82 -5.25 0.24 20.32
C VAL A 82 -5.87 -0.99 19.65
N ARG A 83 -7.01 -1.48 20.13
CA ARG A 83 -7.70 -2.64 19.53
C ARG A 83 -8.05 -2.44 18.05
N ILE A 84 -8.55 -1.26 17.70
CA ILE A 84 -8.90 -0.93 16.30
C ILE A 84 -7.65 -0.88 15.45
N TYR A 85 -6.59 -0.21 15.93
CA TYR A 85 -5.32 -0.09 15.23
C TYR A 85 -4.68 -1.46 14.98
N THR A 86 -4.60 -2.33 16.00
CA THR A 86 -4.05 -3.68 15.85
C THR A 86 -4.81 -4.49 14.80
N LYS A 87 -6.16 -4.44 14.81
CA LYS A 87 -6.98 -5.11 13.81
C LYS A 87 -6.74 -4.60 12.39
N ILE A 88 -6.65 -3.28 12.21
CA ILE A 88 -6.35 -2.68 10.90
C ILE A 88 -4.98 -3.16 10.41
N ARG A 89 -3.98 -3.19 11.30
CA ARG A 89 -2.63 -3.65 10.97
C ARG A 89 -2.60 -5.14 10.62
N GLU A 90 -3.30 -5.98 11.36
CA GLU A 90 -3.44 -7.41 11.07
C GLU A 90 -4.07 -7.63 9.69
N LEU A 91 -5.13 -6.88 9.35
CA LEU A 91 -5.74 -6.93 8.02
C LEU A 91 -4.74 -6.52 6.93
N LEU A 92 -4.03 -5.41 7.11
CA LEU A 92 -3.02 -4.95 6.14
C LEU A 92 -1.90 -5.99 5.94
N VAL A 93 -1.43 -6.62 7.02
CA VAL A 93 -0.42 -7.68 6.95
C VAL A 93 -0.97 -8.92 6.25
N ALA A 94 -2.19 -9.36 6.57
CA ALA A 94 -2.81 -10.51 5.93
C ALA A 94 -3.00 -10.31 4.41
N HIS A 95 -3.29 -9.08 3.97
CA HIS A 95 -3.40 -8.76 2.56
C HIS A 95 -2.06 -8.62 1.83
N LYS A 96 -0.94 -8.40 2.55
CA LYS A 96 0.39 -8.35 1.93
C LYS A 96 0.78 -9.69 1.29
N ASP A 97 0.45 -10.79 1.94
CA ASP A 97 0.67 -12.14 1.40
C ASP A 97 -0.21 -12.41 0.17
N VAL A 98 -1.43 -11.86 0.17
CA VAL A 98 -2.33 -11.92 -1.00
C VAL A 98 -1.74 -11.14 -2.17
N PHE A 99 -1.24 -9.93 -1.94
CA PHE A 99 -0.56 -9.14 -2.98
C PHE A 99 0.65 -9.87 -3.57
N LEU A 100 1.49 -10.49 -2.73
CA LEU A 100 2.63 -11.28 -3.19
C LEU A 100 2.21 -12.49 -4.02
N ARG A 101 1.14 -13.19 -3.62
CA ARG A 101 0.58 -14.30 -4.40
C ARG A 101 0.01 -13.84 -5.73
N VAL A 102 -0.70 -12.71 -5.78
CA VAL A 102 -1.23 -12.14 -7.02
C VAL A 102 -0.10 -11.78 -7.98
N GLU A 103 0.94 -11.09 -7.50
CA GLU A 103 2.12 -10.75 -8.32
C GLU A 103 2.81 -12.03 -8.87
N GLN A 104 2.88 -13.08 -8.05
CA GLN A 104 3.45 -14.36 -8.47
C GLN A 104 2.59 -15.06 -9.54
N VAL A 105 1.26 -15.01 -9.42
CA VAL A 105 0.32 -15.54 -10.42
C VAL A 105 0.43 -14.76 -11.73
N GLU A 106 0.46 -13.42 -11.69
CA GLU A 106 0.64 -12.57 -12.87
C GLU A 106 1.93 -12.93 -13.62
N LYS A 107 3.05 -13.07 -12.90
CA LYS A 107 4.34 -13.50 -13.49
C LYS A 107 4.26 -14.89 -14.13
N GLN A 108 3.49 -15.82 -13.55
CA GLN A 108 3.31 -17.15 -14.14
C GLN A 108 2.45 -17.09 -15.40
N MET A 109 1.40 -16.27 -15.42
CA MET A 109 0.51 -16.10 -16.57
C MET A 109 1.26 -15.50 -17.77
N ILE A 110 2.05 -14.43 -17.55
CA ILE A 110 2.89 -13.83 -18.59
C ILE A 110 3.86 -14.87 -19.21
N LYS A 111 4.46 -15.73 -18.38
CA LYS A 111 5.33 -16.82 -18.86
C LYS A 111 4.57 -17.88 -19.66
N GLN A 112 3.31 -18.13 -19.35
CA GLN A 112 2.47 -19.06 -20.10
C GLN A 112 2.09 -18.49 -21.46
N ASP A 113 1.71 -17.21 -21.52
CA ASP A 113 1.39 -16.52 -22.78
C ASP A 113 2.58 -16.54 -23.75
N GLN A 114 3.79 -16.27 -23.27
CA GLN A 114 5.01 -16.37 -24.07
C GLN A 114 5.25 -17.78 -24.65
N LYS A 115 4.98 -18.83 -23.86
CA LYS A 115 5.10 -20.22 -24.34
C LYS A 115 4.04 -20.54 -25.41
N ILE A 116 2.83 -20.02 -25.24
CA ILE A 116 1.73 -20.19 -26.18
C ILE A 116 2.06 -19.50 -27.51
N GLU A 117 2.56 -18.25 -27.48
CA GLU A 117 3.04 -17.54 -28.67
C GLU A 117 4.11 -18.32 -29.43
N VAL A 118 5.09 -18.88 -28.70
CA VAL A 118 6.14 -19.72 -29.28
C VAL A 118 5.55 -20.98 -29.93
N LEU A 119 4.62 -21.67 -29.27
CA LEU A 119 3.94 -22.84 -29.84
C LEU A 119 3.18 -22.50 -31.12
N PHE A 120 2.43 -21.39 -31.15
CA PHE A 120 1.75 -20.92 -32.35
C PHE A 120 2.74 -20.56 -33.47
N SER A 121 3.89 -19.96 -33.14
CA SER A 121 4.94 -19.69 -34.14
C SER A 121 5.49 -20.97 -34.77
N TYR A 122 5.61 -22.05 -34.00
CA TYR A 122 6.01 -23.36 -34.52
C TYR A 122 4.92 -23.97 -35.39
N LEU A 123 3.67 -23.96 -34.93
CA LEU A 123 2.53 -24.48 -35.69
C LEU A 123 2.39 -23.76 -37.05
N ASN A 124 2.52 -22.43 -37.07
CA ASN A 124 2.48 -21.65 -38.32
C ASN A 124 3.62 -22.05 -39.28
N LYS A 125 4.84 -22.27 -38.77
CA LYS A 125 5.97 -22.77 -39.58
C LYS A 125 5.74 -24.17 -40.15
N PHE A 126 4.95 -25.01 -39.49
CA PHE A 126 4.55 -26.32 -40.01
C PHE A 126 3.45 -26.21 -41.07
N ILE A 127 2.47 -25.31 -40.87
CA ILE A 127 1.37 -25.06 -41.82
C ILE A 127 1.89 -24.40 -43.11
N GLU A 128 2.87 -23.49 -43.02
CA GLU A 128 3.48 -22.85 -44.20
C GLU A 128 4.32 -23.81 -45.06
N LYS A 129 4.52 -25.05 -44.62
CA LYS A 129 5.46 -25.99 -45.24
C LYS A 129 4.80 -27.05 -46.13
N GLU A 130 3.73 -26.77 -46.87
CA GLU A 130 3.27 -27.57 -48.03
C GLU A 130 2.60 -26.63 -49.08
N GLU A 131 2.75 -26.71 -50.41
CA GLU A 131 3.17 -27.78 -51.32
C GLU A 131 4.07 -27.22 -52.45
N LYS A 132 5.36 -27.58 -52.50
CA LYS A 132 6.10 -27.45 -53.77
C LYS A 132 5.69 -28.62 -54.66
N PRO A 133 5.31 -28.41 -55.92
CA PRO A 133 4.87 -29.49 -56.79
C PRO A 133 5.95 -30.57 -56.82
N ARG A 134 5.59 -31.79 -56.39
CA ARG A 134 6.52 -32.91 -56.34
C ARG A 134 7.07 -33.12 -57.75
N LYS A 135 8.40 -33.21 -57.90
CA LYS A 135 9.00 -33.65 -59.16
C LYS A 135 8.40 -35.02 -59.49
N LYS A 136 7.65 -35.12 -60.59
CA LYS A 136 7.14 -36.41 -61.08
C LYS A 136 8.35 -37.30 -61.39
N VAL A 137 8.41 -38.45 -60.74
CA VAL A 137 9.41 -39.49 -61.01
C VAL A 137 8.64 -40.67 -61.58
N GLY A 138 8.81 -40.94 -62.87
CA GLY A 138 8.13 -42.01 -63.59
C GLY A 138 8.58 -42.07 -65.06
N TYR A 139 8.34 -43.21 -65.71
CA TYR A 139 8.74 -43.47 -67.09
C TYR A 139 7.71 -42.87 -68.07
N GLU A 140 8.14 -41.97 -68.97
CA GLU A 140 7.27 -41.41 -70.00
C GLU A 140 7.14 -42.40 -71.16
N ILE A 141 5.93 -42.96 -71.34
CA ILE A 141 5.62 -43.83 -72.47
C ILE A 141 5.36 -42.92 -73.69
N GLY A 142 6.29 -42.94 -74.65
CA GLY A 142 6.21 -42.16 -75.87
C GLY A 142 4.94 -42.45 -76.68
N LYS A 143 4.21 -41.41 -77.07
CA LYS A 143 3.02 -41.53 -77.92
C LYS A 143 3.44 -41.97 -79.33
N ASN A 144 2.97 -43.13 -79.77
CA ASN A 144 3.08 -43.56 -81.17
C ASN A 144 2.28 -42.62 -82.07
N LYS A 145 2.92 -42.17 -83.16
CA LYS A 145 2.31 -41.43 -84.26
C LYS A 145 1.38 -42.36 -85.05
N THR A 146 0.14 -41.94 -85.23
CA THR A 146 -0.75 -42.30 -86.34
C THR A 146 -1.34 -41.03 -86.90
#